data_AF-A0A8C5A7X1-F1
#
_entry.id   AF-A0A8C5A7X1-F1
#
_cell.length_a   1.000
_cell.length_b   1.000
_cell.length_c   1.000
_cell.angle_alpha   90.00
_cell.angle_beta   90.00
_cell.angle_gamma   90.00
#
_symmetry.space_group_name_H-M   'P 1'
#
loop_
_entity.id
_entity.type
_entity.pdbx_description
1 polymer ?
#
loop_
_entity_poly.entity_id
_entity_poly.type
_entity_poly.pdbx_seq_one_letter_code
_entity_poly.pdbx_strand_id
1 'polypeptide(L)'
;MELYEQLTAQGDKVRSLKTAKADKADVDAAIQLLLKLKVDYKEVTGQDYKAGCPPSGTAVSNDRQSENGGEEDTVDPWNVATNSAKGVDYDKLIVRFGSSKIDQELVDRIEKVSGQKPHRFLRRGIFFSHRDMNQVLDAYEKQKSFYLYTGRGPSSQAMHVGHLIPFVFTKWLQDVFDIPLVIQLTDDEKYLWKDLSLEDCHRFAEENAKDIIACGFDVNKTFIFSDLDYMGSSPEFYRNVVKVQKHVTFNQVKGIFGFSDSDCIGKISFPAIQAAPAFSSSFPQIFKGRKDVQCLIPCAIDQDPYFRMTRDVAPRIGYPKPALLHSTFFPALQGAQTKMSASDANSSIFLTDTPKQIKNKVNKHAFSGGKDTIEEHREQGGNPDIDVAFMYLTFFMEDDEQLEKIRQDYTSGILLTGELKKMLIETLQPMITAHQENRKNVTDEMVKQFMTPRPLNFNF
;
A
#
# COMPACT_ATOMS: atom_id res chain seq x y z
N MET A 1 11.82 34.96 10.48
CA MET A 1 11.76 34.28 11.80
C MET A 1 10.86 35.02 12.77
N GLU A 2 10.94 36.35 12.91
CA GLU A 2 10.13 37.13 13.86
C GLU A 2 8.60 36.88 13.77
N LEU A 3 8.02 36.85 12.58
CA LEU A 3 6.58 36.57 12.38
C LEU A 3 6.18 35.13 12.73
N TYR A 4 7.09 34.16 12.54
CA TYR A 4 6.87 32.76 12.90
C TYR A 4 6.86 32.57 14.44
N GLU A 5 7.74 33.27 15.14
CA GLU A 5 7.80 33.27 16.60
C GLU A 5 6.56 33.94 17.20
N GLN A 6 6.10 35.05 16.62
CA GLN A 6 4.84 35.70 17.02
C GLN A 6 3.62 34.78 16.83
N LEU A 7 3.56 34.03 15.72
CA LEU A 7 2.51 33.04 15.46
C LEU A 7 2.54 31.87 16.45
N THR A 8 3.74 31.43 16.81
CA THR A 8 3.93 30.37 17.80
C THR A 8 3.45 30.85 19.18
N ALA A 9 3.93 32.01 19.63
CA ALA A 9 3.55 32.61 20.91
C ALA A 9 2.05 32.91 21.01
N GLN A 10 1.44 33.43 19.94
CA GLN A 10 0.00 33.71 19.91
C GLN A 10 -0.83 32.41 19.91
N GLY A 11 -0.37 31.36 19.25
CA GLY A 11 -0.99 30.03 19.30
C GLY A 11 -1.00 29.44 20.71
N ASP A 12 0.10 29.58 21.44
CA ASP A 12 0.22 29.13 22.84
C ASP A 12 -0.65 29.97 23.78
N LYS A 13 -0.77 31.28 23.53
CA LYS A 13 -1.68 32.17 24.27
C LYS A 13 -3.14 31.77 24.10
N VAL A 14 -3.58 31.40 22.89
CA VAL A 14 -4.95 30.89 22.68
C VAL A 14 -5.17 29.58 23.43
N ARG A 15 -4.17 28.69 23.45
CA ARG A 15 -4.23 27.41 24.15
C ARG A 15 -4.30 27.60 25.68
N SER A 16 -3.51 28.52 26.22
CA SER A 16 -3.52 28.82 27.66
C SER A 16 -4.85 29.44 28.10
N LEU A 17 -5.40 30.39 27.33
CA LEU A 17 -6.70 31.01 27.62
C LEU A 17 -7.86 30.00 27.59
N LYS A 18 -7.86 29.07 26.63
CA LYS A 18 -8.87 27.99 26.57
C LYS A 18 -8.74 27.02 27.74
N THR A 19 -7.51 26.68 28.13
CA THR A 19 -7.25 25.78 29.26
C THR A 19 -7.65 26.42 30.59
N ALA A 20 -7.41 27.72 30.73
CA ALA A 20 -7.77 28.50 31.92
C ALA A 20 -9.26 28.86 32.00
N LYS A 21 -10.08 28.48 31.01
CA LYS A 21 -11.50 28.88 30.91
C LYS A 21 -11.70 30.39 31.04
N ALA A 22 -10.83 31.17 30.38
CA ALA A 22 -10.91 32.63 30.35
C ALA A 22 -12.23 33.10 29.70
N ASP A 23 -12.54 34.39 29.86
CA ASP A 23 -13.75 34.98 29.27
C ASP A 23 -13.79 34.78 27.75
N LYS A 24 -14.99 34.54 27.23
CA LYS A 24 -15.19 34.25 25.81
C LYS A 24 -14.73 35.40 24.93
N ALA A 25 -14.91 36.66 25.36
CA ALA A 25 -14.44 37.82 24.62
C ALA A 25 -12.91 37.85 24.46
N ASP A 26 -12.18 37.44 25.50
CA ASP A 26 -10.71 37.39 25.48
C ASP A 26 -10.17 36.27 24.60
N VAL A 27 -10.83 35.11 24.61
CA VAL A 27 -10.50 33.98 23.72
C VAL A 27 -10.76 34.36 22.26
N ASP A 28 -11.90 34.99 21.98
CA ASP A 28 -12.27 35.39 20.62
C ASP A 28 -11.33 36.47 20.07
N ALA A 29 -10.96 37.46 20.88
CA ALA A 29 -9.96 38.48 20.51
C ALA A 29 -8.58 37.86 20.21
N ALA A 30 -8.15 36.88 21.00
CA ALA A 30 -6.88 36.19 20.78
C ALA A 30 -6.89 35.32 19.50
N ILE A 31 -8.03 34.70 19.16
CA ILE A 31 -8.22 33.93 17.91
C ILE A 31 -8.20 34.86 16.70
N GLN A 32 -8.87 36.01 16.76
CA GLN A 32 -8.87 36.98 15.65
C GLN A 32 -7.45 37.47 15.32
N LEU A 33 -6.66 37.77 16.35
CA LEU A 33 -5.25 38.15 16.14
C LEU A 33 -4.42 37.01 15.54
N LEU A 34 -4.65 35.76 15.97
CA LEU A 34 -3.97 34.59 15.41
C LEU A 34 -4.31 34.37 13.93
N LEU A 35 -5.58 34.57 13.54
CA LEU A 35 -6.01 34.46 12.14
C LEU A 35 -5.37 35.53 11.27
N LYS A 36 -5.32 36.79 11.75
CA LYS A 36 -4.66 37.88 11.04
C LYS A 36 -3.17 37.59 10.81
N LEU A 37 -2.46 37.15 11.85
CA LEU A 37 -1.04 36.80 11.74
C LEU A 37 -0.78 35.65 10.74
N LYS A 38 -1.71 34.71 10.58
CA LYS A 38 -1.59 33.62 9.59
C LYS A 38 -1.75 34.12 8.16
N VAL A 39 -2.65 35.08 7.93
CA VAL A 39 -2.81 35.75 6.64
C VAL A 39 -1.55 36.52 6.30
N ASP A 40 -1.07 37.37 7.22
CA ASP A 40 0.15 38.15 7.04
C ASP A 40 1.37 37.24 6.76
N TYR A 41 1.47 36.08 7.44
CA TYR A 41 2.52 35.10 7.21
C TYR A 41 2.44 34.45 5.83
N LYS A 42 1.24 34.14 5.34
CA LYS A 42 1.04 33.58 3.99
C LYS A 42 1.37 34.61 2.91
N GLU A 43 1.01 35.86 3.11
CA GLU A 43 1.34 36.95 2.18
C GLU A 43 2.85 37.19 2.09
N VAL A 44 3.56 37.16 3.22
CA VAL A 44 5.00 37.44 3.26
C VAL A 44 5.84 36.24 2.82
N THR A 45 5.43 35.00 3.13
CA THR A 45 6.25 33.80 2.89
C THR A 45 5.78 32.95 1.71
N GLY A 46 4.58 33.21 1.18
CA GLY A 46 3.94 32.37 0.18
C GLY A 46 3.48 30.99 0.69
N GLN A 47 3.64 30.71 1.98
CA GLN A 47 3.37 29.41 2.61
C GLN A 47 2.41 29.55 3.79
N ASP A 48 1.53 28.57 3.99
CA ASP A 48 0.67 28.51 5.17
C ASP A 48 1.51 28.18 6.42
N TYR A 49 1.23 28.87 7.53
CA TYR A 49 1.90 28.62 8.81
C TYR A 49 1.64 27.20 9.31
N LYS A 50 2.71 26.44 9.56
CA LYS A 50 2.70 25.13 10.23
C LYS A 50 3.46 25.22 11.55
N ALA A 51 2.76 24.93 12.66
CA ALA A 51 3.38 24.91 13.98
C ALA A 51 4.45 23.81 14.07
N GLY A 52 5.65 24.16 14.56
CA GLY A 52 6.77 23.22 14.70
C GLY A 52 7.68 23.10 13.47
N CYS A 53 7.41 23.85 12.38
CA CYS A 53 8.25 23.90 11.19
C CYS A 53 8.71 25.33 10.91
N PRO A 54 9.82 25.81 11.51
CA PRO A 54 10.34 27.14 11.23
C PRO A 54 10.81 27.26 9.77
N PRO A 55 10.58 28.39 9.09
CA PRO A 55 11.08 28.60 7.73
C PRO A 55 12.61 28.62 7.73
N SER A 56 13.23 27.80 6.89
CA SER A 56 14.68 27.73 6.70
C SER A 56 15.22 29.08 6.23
N GLY A 57 16.06 29.70 7.06
CA GLY A 57 16.67 30.98 6.77
C GLY A 57 17.59 30.91 5.54
N THR A 58 17.43 31.90 4.66
CA THR A 58 18.34 32.25 3.56
C THR A 58 19.79 32.29 4.03
N ALA A 59 20.61 31.34 3.59
CA ALA A 59 22.05 31.39 3.72
C ALA A 59 22.66 31.82 2.38
N VAL A 60 23.42 32.91 2.47
CA VAL A 60 24.21 33.56 1.42
C VAL A 60 25.20 32.57 0.82
N SER A 61 25.34 32.66 -0.50
CA SER A 61 26.32 32.01 -1.36
C SER A 61 27.71 31.91 -0.75
N ASN A 62 28.21 30.68 -0.63
CA ASN A 62 29.64 30.40 -0.71
C ASN A 62 29.84 29.17 -1.58
N ASP A 63 30.40 29.42 -2.77
CA ASP A 63 30.83 28.43 -3.74
C ASP A 63 31.70 27.35 -3.10
N ARG A 64 31.15 26.14 -2.99
CA ARG A 64 31.90 24.90 -3.21
C ARG A 64 30.99 23.92 -3.93
N GLN A 65 31.40 23.58 -5.15
CA GLN A 65 30.83 22.53 -5.99
C GLN A 65 30.64 21.25 -5.17
N SER A 66 29.39 20.80 -5.05
CA SER A 66 29.04 19.40 -4.81
C SER A 66 27.94 19.02 -5.77
N GLU A 67 28.18 17.92 -6.47
CA GLU A 67 27.40 17.37 -7.57
C GLU A 67 25.92 17.12 -7.19
N ASN A 68 25.04 17.36 -8.17
CA ASN A 68 23.61 17.01 -8.25
C ASN A 68 23.06 16.06 -7.17
N GLY A 69 22.54 16.62 -6.07
CA GLY A 69 21.65 15.93 -5.14
C GLY A 69 20.20 16.21 -5.50
N GLY A 70 19.59 15.38 -6.35
CA GLY A 70 18.13 15.38 -6.48
C GLY A 70 17.50 14.83 -5.20
N GLU A 71 16.48 15.50 -4.66
CA GLU A 71 15.73 15.03 -3.50
C GLU A 71 15.23 13.58 -3.73
N GLU A 72 15.58 12.66 -2.81
CA GLU A 72 15.25 11.23 -2.92
C GLU A 72 13.78 10.93 -2.60
N ASP A 73 13.20 9.94 -3.29
CA ASP A 73 11.83 9.47 -3.07
C ASP A 73 11.64 8.92 -1.64
N THR A 74 10.62 9.37 -0.91
CA THR A 74 10.27 8.78 0.40
C THR A 74 9.37 7.57 0.18
N VAL A 75 9.81 6.39 0.62
CA VAL A 75 8.99 5.16 0.57
C VAL A 75 9.17 4.39 1.88
N ASP A 76 8.11 4.36 2.68
CA ASP A 76 7.98 3.59 3.92
C ASP A 76 6.55 3.02 4.03
N PRO A 77 6.23 2.14 5.01
CA PRO A 77 4.91 1.52 5.12
C PRO A 77 3.73 2.51 5.23
N TRP A 78 3.98 3.73 5.69
CA TRP A 78 2.97 4.77 5.90
C TRP A 78 2.98 5.83 4.81
N ASN A 79 4.16 6.19 4.26
CA ASN A 79 4.33 7.32 3.35
C ASN A 79 4.98 6.90 2.03
N VAL A 80 4.39 7.38 0.94
CA VAL A 80 4.98 7.34 -0.41
C VAL A 80 4.89 8.75 -0.97
N ALA A 81 6.04 9.38 -1.20
CA ALA A 81 6.14 10.72 -1.75
C ALA A 81 7.32 10.84 -2.72
N THR A 82 7.08 11.47 -3.86
CA THR A 82 8.09 11.82 -4.85
C THR A 82 7.77 13.17 -5.48
N ASN A 83 8.80 13.91 -5.86
CA ASN A 83 8.66 15.16 -6.61
C ASN A 83 8.50 14.92 -8.12
N SER A 84 8.66 13.68 -8.58
CA SER A 84 8.54 13.30 -9.98
C SER A 84 7.08 13.11 -10.38
N ALA A 85 6.64 13.80 -11.44
CA ALA A 85 5.33 13.56 -12.05
C ALA A 85 5.20 12.17 -12.69
N LYS A 86 6.32 11.51 -12.98
CA LYS A 86 6.36 10.11 -13.45
C LYS A 86 6.19 9.09 -12.32
N GLY A 87 6.14 9.55 -11.07
CA GLY A 87 6.13 8.70 -9.89
C GLY A 87 7.52 8.23 -9.47
N VAL A 88 7.52 7.24 -8.58
CA VAL A 88 8.72 6.71 -7.90
C VAL A 88 9.69 6.07 -8.90
N ASP A 89 10.99 6.30 -8.72
CA ASP A 89 12.05 5.59 -9.44
C ASP A 89 12.25 4.19 -8.86
N TYR A 90 11.52 3.23 -9.42
CA TYR A 90 11.50 1.85 -8.94
C TYR A 90 12.84 1.12 -9.10
N ASP A 91 13.67 1.48 -10.08
CA ASP A 91 14.99 0.85 -10.25
C ASP A 91 15.98 1.35 -9.18
N LYS A 92 15.96 2.64 -8.85
CA LYS A 92 16.69 3.15 -7.66
C LYS A 92 16.17 2.55 -6.37
N LEU A 93 14.85 2.34 -6.26
CA LEU A 93 14.26 1.73 -5.07
C LEU A 93 14.71 0.28 -4.87
N ILE A 94 14.91 -0.48 -5.96
CA ILE A 94 15.50 -1.83 -5.90
C ILE A 94 16.88 -1.78 -5.24
N VAL A 95 17.75 -0.86 -5.70
CA VAL A 95 19.11 -0.70 -5.16
C VAL A 95 19.05 -0.30 -3.70
N ARG A 96 18.24 0.71 -3.34
CA ARG A 96 18.11 1.20 -1.96
C ARG A 96 17.65 0.11 -1.00
N PHE A 97 16.65 -0.68 -1.39
CA PHE A 97 16.12 -1.74 -0.55
C PHE A 97 16.96 -3.03 -0.64
N GLY A 98 17.86 -3.13 -1.62
CA GLY A 98 18.68 -4.31 -1.87
C GLY A 98 17.84 -5.53 -2.26
N SER A 99 16.80 -5.31 -3.07
CA SER A 99 15.97 -6.38 -3.66
C SER A 99 16.50 -6.76 -5.05
N SER A 100 15.86 -7.71 -5.74
CA SER A 100 16.23 -8.15 -7.08
C SER A 100 15.17 -7.73 -8.10
N LYS A 101 15.57 -7.27 -9.29
CA LYS A 101 14.65 -7.00 -10.39
C LYS A 101 14.04 -8.31 -10.89
N ILE A 102 12.76 -8.31 -11.23
CA ILE A 102 12.14 -9.36 -12.04
C ILE A 102 12.49 -9.09 -13.49
N ASP A 103 13.36 -9.92 -14.05
CA ASP A 103 13.76 -9.88 -15.46
C ASP A 103 12.91 -10.83 -16.30
N GLN A 104 13.12 -10.80 -17.63
CA GLN A 104 12.39 -11.66 -18.56
C GLN A 104 12.67 -13.14 -18.32
N GLU A 105 13.89 -13.51 -17.91
CA GLU A 105 14.26 -14.90 -17.62
C GLU A 105 13.40 -15.46 -16.46
N LEU A 106 13.21 -14.68 -15.40
CA LEU A 106 12.36 -15.09 -14.28
C LEU A 106 10.88 -15.15 -14.70
N VAL A 107 10.40 -14.24 -15.54
CA VAL A 107 9.02 -14.29 -16.08
C VAL A 107 8.80 -15.55 -16.92
N ASP A 108 9.73 -15.87 -17.82
CA ASP A 108 9.69 -17.07 -18.66
C ASP A 108 9.76 -18.34 -17.80
N ARG A 109 10.55 -18.31 -16.72
CA ARG A 109 10.62 -19.42 -15.76
C ARG A 109 9.29 -19.61 -15.04
N ILE A 110 8.63 -18.53 -14.60
CA ILE A 110 7.30 -18.61 -13.96
C ILE A 110 6.28 -19.20 -14.93
N GLU A 111 6.28 -18.80 -16.21
CA GLU A 111 5.42 -19.39 -17.24
C GLU A 111 5.66 -20.89 -17.37
N LYS A 112 6.91 -21.29 -17.54
CA LYS A 112 7.30 -22.69 -17.71
C LYS A 112 6.90 -23.56 -16.50
N VAL A 113 7.13 -23.07 -15.29
CA VAL A 113 6.88 -23.82 -14.05
C VAL A 113 5.39 -23.90 -13.73
N SER A 114 4.64 -22.82 -13.96
CA SER A 114 3.18 -22.80 -13.72
C SER A 114 2.36 -23.41 -14.86
N GLY A 115 2.92 -23.51 -16.07
CA GLY A 115 2.20 -23.93 -17.27
C GLY A 115 1.12 -22.93 -17.72
N GLN A 116 1.18 -21.68 -17.25
CA GLN A 116 0.18 -20.65 -17.50
C GLN A 116 0.84 -19.36 -17.99
N LYS A 117 0.15 -18.63 -18.87
CA LYS A 117 0.60 -17.31 -19.34
C LYS A 117 0.87 -16.41 -18.11
N PRO A 118 2.05 -15.77 -17.99
CA PRO A 118 2.37 -14.90 -16.87
C PRO A 118 1.30 -13.83 -16.69
N HIS A 119 0.91 -13.52 -15.46
CA HIS A 119 -0.04 -12.45 -15.20
C HIS A 119 0.41 -11.13 -15.84
N ARG A 120 -0.53 -10.31 -16.31
CA ARG A 120 -0.19 -9.01 -16.93
C ARG A 120 0.67 -8.12 -16.03
N PHE A 121 0.54 -8.28 -14.70
CA PHE A 121 1.36 -7.54 -13.76
C PHE A 121 2.84 -7.92 -13.80
N LEU A 122 3.18 -9.16 -14.17
CA LEU A 122 4.57 -9.55 -14.43
C LEU A 122 5.01 -9.00 -15.80
N ARG A 123 4.20 -9.23 -16.84
CA ARG A 123 4.52 -8.81 -18.22
C ARG A 123 4.73 -7.30 -18.37
N ARG A 124 4.02 -6.50 -17.57
CA ARG A 124 4.04 -5.03 -17.60
C ARG A 124 4.91 -4.41 -16.50
N GLY A 125 5.66 -5.22 -15.74
CA GLY A 125 6.52 -4.71 -14.67
C GLY A 125 5.76 -3.98 -13.55
N ILE A 126 4.51 -4.36 -13.28
CA ILE A 126 3.77 -3.89 -12.09
C ILE A 126 4.27 -4.64 -10.87
N PHE A 127 4.39 -5.97 -10.95
CA PHE A 127 5.25 -6.72 -10.05
C PHE A 127 6.64 -6.76 -10.67
N PHE A 128 7.56 -6.01 -10.08
CA PHE A 128 8.83 -5.64 -10.73
C PHE A 128 10.07 -6.05 -9.94
N SER A 129 9.91 -6.36 -8.66
CA SER A 129 11.00 -6.72 -7.76
C SER A 129 10.65 -7.98 -6.96
N HIS A 130 11.66 -8.73 -6.54
CA HIS A 130 11.49 -9.94 -5.77
C HIS A 130 12.64 -10.16 -4.77
N ARG A 131 12.44 -11.14 -3.87
CA ARG A 131 13.49 -11.76 -3.07
C ARG A 131 13.27 -13.27 -3.07
N ASP A 132 14.30 -14.03 -3.41
CA ASP A 132 14.30 -15.50 -3.37
C ASP A 132 13.18 -16.21 -4.16
N MET A 133 12.56 -15.57 -5.15
CA MET A 133 11.55 -16.20 -6.02
C MET A 133 12.09 -17.45 -6.72
N ASN A 134 13.37 -17.44 -7.12
CA ASN A 134 14.03 -18.63 -7.67
C ASN A 134 14.03 -19.82 -6.69
N GLN A 135 14.13 -19.59 -5.37
CA GLN A 135 14.08 -20.67 -4.38
C GLN A 135 12.66 -21.24 -4.24
N VAL A 136 11.62 -20.40 -4.40
CA VAL A 136 10.23 -20.86 -4.45
C VAL A 136 10.00 -21.76 -5.65
N LEU A 137 10.48 -21.34 -6.83
CA LEU A 137 10.39 -22.14 -8.05
C LEU A 137 11.18 -23.45 -7.93
N ASP A 138 12.40 -23.41 -7.39
CA ASP A 138 13.20 -24.62 -7.12
C ASP A 138 12.46 -25.61 -6.20
N ALA A 139 11.75 -25.10 -5.19
CA ALA A 139 10.97 -25.93 -4.27
C ALA A 139 9.78 -26.56 -5.00
N TYR A 140 9.05 -25.77 -5.78
CA TYR A 140 7.88 -26.24 -6.52
C TYR A 140 8.25 -27.29 -7.58
N GLU A 141 9.31 -27.08 -8.35
CA GLU A 141 9.83 -28.06 -9.33
C GLU A 141 10.24 -29.39 -8.67
N LYS A 142 10.67 -29.35 -7.41
CA LYS A 142 11.00 -30.54 -6.59
C LYS A 142 9.78 -31.12 -5.87
N GLN A 143 8.57 -30.72 -6.25
CA GLN A 143 7.31 -31.14 -5.63
C GLN A 143 7.24 -30.85 -4.12
N LYS A 144 8.00 -29.86 -3.65
CA LYS A 144 7.88 -29.35 -2.29
C LYS A 144 6.82 -28.25 -2.26
N SER A 145 5.92 -28.34 -1.29
CA SER A 145 4.88 -27.34 -1.12
C SER A 145 5.45 -26.04 -0.51
N PHE A 146 4.82 -24.93 -0.88
CA PHE A 146 5.01 -23.60 -0.29
C PHE A 146 3.63 -22.97 -0.06
N TYR A 147 3.57 -21.87 0.68
CA TYR A 147 2.32 -21.14 0.92
C TYR A 147 2.47 -19.65 0.66
N LEU A 148 1.33 -19.02 0.38
CA LEU A 148 1.24 -17.57 0.24
C LEU A 148 0.88 -16.93 1.56
N TYR A 149 1.46 -15.76 1.81
CA TYR A 149 1.03 -14.86 2.86
C TYR A 149 0.90 -13.44 2.29
N THR A 150 -0.24 -12.80 2.52
CA THR A 150 -0.40 -11.36 2.31
C THR A 150 -1.25 -10.76 3.43
N GLY A 151 -1.47 -9.46 3.43
CA GLY A 151 -2.20 -8.81 4.52
C GLY A 151 -2.88 -7.51 4.14
N ARG A 152 -3.75 -7.06 5.05
CA ARG A 152 -4.50 -5.80 4.94
C ARG A 152 -4.67 -5.19 6.32
N GLY A 153 -4.29 -3.93 6.46
CA GLY A 153 -4.67 -3.12 7.61
C GLY A 153 -6.02 -2.43 7.42
N PRO A 154 -7.09 -2.86 8.12
CA PRO A 154 -8.46 -2.40 7.86
C PRO A 154 -8.75 -1.04 8.50
N SER A 155 -8.45 0.06 7.77
CA SER A 155 -8.61 1.43 8.28
C SER A 155 -10.00 2.06 8.06
N SER A 156 -10.86 1.41 7.27
CA SER A 156 -12.17 1.90 6.86
C SER A 156 -13.03 0.73 6.36
N GLN A 157 -14.34 0.94 6.26
CA GLN A 157 -15.27 -0.10 5.81
C GLN A 157 -15.06 -0.56 4.37
N ALA A 158 -14.58 0.33 3.49
CA ALA A 158 -14.43 0.03 2.07
C ALA A 158 -12.97 0.11 1.62
N MET A 159 -12.57 -0.85 0.80
CA MET A 159 -11.32 -0.79 0.03
C MET A 159 -11.45 0.11 -1.21
N HIS A 160 -10.32 0.51 -1.80
CA HIS A 160 -10.23 1.17 -3.09
C HIS A 160 -9.49 0.29 -4.11
N VAL A 161 -9.58 0.64 -5.39
CA VAL A 161 -8.99 -0.16 -6.49
C VAL A 161 -7.49 -0.43 -6.33
N GLY A 162 -6.74 0.49 -5.71
CA GLY A 162 -5.32 0.27 -5.41
C GLY A 162 -5.06 -0.93 -4.47
N HIS A 163 -6.00 -1.26 -3.58
CA HIS A 163 -5.86 -2.45 -2.73
C HIS A 163 -6.08 -3.75 -3.50
N LEU A 164 -6.77 -3.73 -4.66
CA LEU A 164 -6.98 -4.93 -5.45
C LEU A 164 -5.70 -5.45 -6.08
N ILE A 165 -4.68 -4.62 -6.30
CA ILE A 165 -3.44 -5.01 -6.99
C ILE A 165 -2.75 -6.21 -6.33
N PRO A 166 -2.41 -6.18 -5.03
CA PRO A 166 -1.83 -7.35 -4.37
C PRO A 166 -2.80 -8.54 -4.30
N PHE A 167 -4.10 -8.33 -4.09
CA PHE A 167 -5.06 -9.43 -3.96
C PHE A 167 -5.36 -10.15 -5.27
N VAL A 168 -5.54 -9.43 -6.38
CA VAL A 168 -5.73 -10.00 -7.72
C VAL A 168 -4.52 -10.84 -8.09
N PHE A 169 -3.30 -10.34 -7.83
CA PHE A 169 -2.09 -11.10 -8.09
C PHE A 169 -1.95 -12.33 -7.20
N THR A 170 -2.25 -12.19 -5.90
CA THR A 170 -2.21 -13.30 -4.94
C THR A 170 -3.21 -14.40 -5.32
N LYS A 171 -4.40 -14.01 -5.80
CA LYS A 171 -5.42 -14.95 -6.30
C LYS A 171 -4.92 -15.69 -7.53
N TRP A 172 -4.30 -14.98 -8.48
CA TRP A 172 -3.66 -15.62 -9.64
C TRP A 172 -2.55 -16.59 -9.22
N LEU A 173 -1.68 -16.22 -8.26
CA LEU A 173 -0.65 -17.11 -7.73
C LEU A 173 -1.27 -18.36 -7.06
N GLN A 174 -2.34 -18.21 -6.30
CA GLN A 174 -3.05 -19.33 -5.68
C GLN A 174 -3.62 -20.28 -6.76
N ASP A 175 -4.21 -19.74 -7.83
CA ASP A 175 -4.78 -20.53 -8.92
C ASP A 175 -3.71 -21.31 -9.69
N VAL A 176 -2.62 -20.65 -10.10
CA VAL A 176 -1.63 -21.26 -11.00
C VAL A 176 -0.67 -22.22 -10.31
N PHE A 177 -0.41 -22.03 -9.02
CA PHE A 177 0.47 -22.94 -8.26
C PHE A 177 -0.29 -23.97 -7.43
N ASP A 178 -1.59 -23.79 -7.21
CA ASP A 178 -2.42 -24.65 -6.35
C ASP A 178 -1.84 -24.80 -4.93
N ILE A 179 -1.86 -23.71 -4.17
CA ILE A 179 -1.18 -23.59 -2.87
C ILE A 179 -2.05 -22.92 -1.80
N PRO A 180 -1.82 -23.18 -0.50
CA PRO A 180 -2.56 -22.51 0.55
C PRO A 180 -2.15 -21.05 0.69
N LEU A 181 -3.09 -20.26 1.19
CA LEU A 181 -2.95 -18.83 1.43
C LEU A 181 -3.40 -18.49 2.85
N VAL A 182 -2.61 -17.67 3.54
CA VAL A 182 -3.01 -16.99 4.77
C VAL A 182 -3.08 -15.48 4.53
N ILE A 183 -4.14 -14.84 5.02
CA ILE A 183 -4.35 -13.38 4.88
C ILE A 183 -4.51 -12.78 6.28
N GLN A 184 -3.56 -11.94 6.66
CA GLN A 184 -3.61 -11.23 7.95
C GLN A 184 -4.43 -9.95 7.84
N LEU A 185 -5.33 -9.74 8.80
CA LEU A 185 -6.06 -8.49 9.02
C LEU A 185 -5.53 -7.84 10.30
N THR A 186 -4.75 -6.78 10.14
CA THR A 186 -4.01 -6.12 11.24
C THR A 186 -4.91 -5.10 11.95
N ASP A 187 -6.01 -5.58 12.54
CA ASP A 187 -6.93 -4.75 13.33
C ASP A 187 -6.30 -4.22 14.62
N ASP A 188 -5.37 -4.97 15.22
CA ASP A 188 -4.52 -4.50 16.32
C ASP A 188 -3.59 -3.33 15.91
N GLU A 189 -3.00 -3.36 14.71
CA GLU A 189 -2.25 -2.25 14.13
C GLU A 189 -3.14 -1.01 14.02
N LYS A 190 -4.36 -1.16 13.50
CA LYS A 190 -5.25 -0.01 13.33
C LYS A 190 -5.68 0.57 14.66
N TYR A 191 -5.91 -0.26 15.67
CA TYR A 191 -6.13 0.20 17.04
C TYR A 191 -4.91 0.97 17.60
N LEU A 192 -3.69 0.50 17.34
CA LEU A 192 -2.46 1.13 17.82
C LEU A 192 -2.11 2.45 17.12
N TRP A 193 -2.50 2.62 15.85
CA TRP A 193 -2.16 3.80 15.04
C TRP A 193 -3.29 4.82 14.88
N LYS A 194 -4.54 4.45 15.11
CA LYS A 194 -5.72 5.30 14.88
C LYS A 194 -6.53 5.43 16.16
N ASP A 195 -7.27 6.53 16.25
CA ASP A 195 -8.25 6.75 17.33
C ASP A 195 -9.55 5.99 16.98
N LEU A 196 -9.51 4.67 17.18
CA LEU A 196 -10.60 3.74 16.92
C LEU A 196 -10.76 2.79 18.12
N SER A 197 -11.99 2.34 18.37
CA SER A 197 -12.24 1.28 19.36
C SER A 197 -11.77 -0.09 18.85
N LEU A 198 -11.56 -1.06 19.74
CA LEU A 198 -11.26 -2.44 19.35
C LEU A 198 -12.43 -3.04 18.56
N GLU A 199 -13.66 -2.72 18.96
CA GLU A 199 -14.89 -3.14 18.31
C GLU A 199 -15.00 -2.59 16.88
N ASP A 200 -14.60 -1.33 16.66
CA ASP A 200 -14.55 -0.74 15.33
C ASP A 200 -13.49 -1.38 14.45
N CYS A 201 -12.29 -1.63 14.98
CA CYS A 201 -11.19 -2.26 14.24
C CYS A 201 -11.55 -3.69 13.83
N HIS A 202 -12.12 -4.46 14.75
CA HIS A 202 -12.60 -5.82 14.50
C HIS A 202 -13.72 -5.83 13.43
N ARG A 203 -14.72 -4.95 13.56
CA ARG A 203 -15.77 -4.78 12.54
C ARG A 203 -15.19 -4.41 11.17
N PHE A 204 -14.18 -3.55 11.11
CA PHE A 204 -13.52 -3.23 9.84
C PHE A 204 -12.75 -4.42 9.28
N ALA A 205 -12.15 -5.27 10.12
CA ALA A 205 -11.55 -6.53 9.67
C ALA A 205 -12.61 -7.43 9.00
N GLU A 206 -13.76 -7.65 9.62
CA GLU A 206 -14.85 -8.45 9.04
C GLU A 206 -15.37 -7.87 7.71
N GLU A 207 -15.58 -6.55 7.64
CA GLU A 207 -16.04 -5.91 6.40
C GLU A 207 -15.00 -5.92 5.28
N ASN A 208 -13.70 -5.80 5.61
CA ASN A 208 -12.62 -5.92 4.62
C ASN A 208 -12.42 -7.40 4.21
N ALA A 209 -12.72 -8.36 5.10
CA ALA A 209 -12.73 -9.78 4.74
C ALA A 209 -13.76 -10.07 3.64
N LYS A 210 -14.93 -9.42 3.66
CA LYS A 210 -15.94 -9.52 2.58
C LYS A 210 -15.40 -9.02 1.24
N ASP A 211 -14.72 -7.88 1.22
CA ASP A 211 -14.06 -7.35 0.01
C ASP A 211 -12.98 -8.33 -0.50
N ILE A 212 -12.18 -8.91 0.39
CA ILE A 212 -11.13 -9.87 0.04
C ILE A 212 -11.74 -11.15 -0.53
N ILE A 213 -12.76 -11.72 0.11
CA ILE A 213 -13.47 -12.92 -0.39
C ILE A 213 -14.09 -12.66 -1.77
N ALA A 214 -14.60 -11.45 -2.01
CA ALA A 214 -15.17 -11.06 -3.31
C ALA A 214 -14.15 -11.04 -4.47
N CYS A 215 -12.84 -11.11 -4.18
CA CYS A 215 -11.79 -11.33 -5.18
C CYS A 215 -11.76 -12.77 -5.72
N GLY A 216 -12.50 -13.70 -5.11
CA GLY A 216 -12.67 -15.06 -5.61
C GLY A 216 -11.61 -16.05 -5.14
N PHE A 217 -11.06 -15.88 -3.93
CA PHE A 217 -10.17 -16.87 -3.31
C PHE A 217 -10.91 -18.17 -3.01
N ASP A 218 -10.21 -19.31 -3.11
CA ASP A 218 -10.80 -20.61 -2.79
C ASP A 218 -10.88 -20.79 -1.26
N VAL A 219 -12.11 -20.96 -0.74
CA VAL A 219 -12.35 -21.21 0.68
C VAL A 219 -11.66 -22.47 1.18
N ASN A 220 -11.40 -23.46 0.33
CA ASN A 220 -10.71 -24.68 0.77
C ASN A 220 -9.20 -24.48 0.91
N LYS A 221 -8.66 -23.37 0.40
CA LYS A 221 -7.23 -23.08 0.32
C LYS A 221 -6.83 -21.78 1.02
N THR A 222 -7.79 -21.07 1.61
CA THR A 222 -7.57 -19.72 2.15
C THR A 222 -8.02 -19.61 3.60
N PHE A 223 -7.12 -19.11 4.45
CA PHE A 223 -7.40 -18.74 5.83
C PHE A 223 -7.19 -17.24 6.01
N ILE A 224 -8.25 -16.51 6.33
CA ILE A 224 -8.19 -15.08 6.65
C ILE A 224 -8.22 -14.97 8.17
N PHE A 225 -7.49 -14.07 8.80
CA PHE A 225 -7.53 -13.95 10.25
C PHE A 225 -7.37 -12.51 10.73
N SER A 226 -8.16 -12.14 11.73
CA SER A 226 -7.94 -10.96 12.57
C SER A 226 -6.79 -11.25 13.53
N ASP A 227 -5.90 -10.29 13.73
CA ASP A 227 -4.82 -10.43 14.70
C ASP A 227 -5.37 -10.49 16.12
N LEU A 228 -6.35 -9.64 16.46
CA LEU A 228 -7.00 -9.63 17.76
C LEU A 228 -7.60 -11.00 18.13
N ASP A 229 -8.31 -11.64 17.20
CA ASP A 229 -8.96 -12.93 17.44
C ASP A 229 -7.99 -14.12 17.38
N TYR A 230 -7.08 -14.12 16.40
CA TYR A 230 -6.21 -15.26 16.15
C TYR A 230 -5.09 -15.39 17.18
N MET A 231 -4.59 -14.26 17.69
CA MET A 231 -3.60 -14.24 18.77
C MET A 231 -4.11 -14.98 20.01
N GLY A 232 -5.40 -14.82 20.35
CA GLY A 232 -6.03 -15.49 21.48
C GLY A 232 -6.33 -16.98 21.26
N SER A 233 -6.44 -17.42 20.00
CA SER A 233 -6.80 -18.79 19.64
C SER A 233 -5.62 -19.65 19.16
N SER A 234 -4.44 -19.06 18.91
CA SER A 234 -3.23 -19.77 18.48
C SER A 234 -2.01 -19.49 19.37
N PRO A 235 -1.71 -20.38 20.34
CA PRO A 235 -0.49 -20.25 21.15
C PRO A 235 0.80 -20.28 20.33
N GLU A 236 0.84 -20.99 19.20
CA GLU A 236 2.04 -21.06 18.35
C GLU A 236 2.30 -19.75 17.60
N PHE A 237 1.24 -19.03 17.22
CA PHE A 237 1.36 -17.70 16.63
C PHE A 237 2.08 -16.75 17.59
N TYR A 238 1.59 -16.64 18.83
CA TYR A 238 2.22 -15.79 19.85
C TYR A 238 3.65 -16.23 20.20
N ARG A 239 3.94 -17.54 20.23
CA ARG A 239 5.32 -18.04 20.45
C ARG A 239 6.28 -17.56 19.36
N ASN A 240 5.84 -17.48 18.10
CA ASN A 240 6.68 -16.92 17.04
C ASN A 240 6.80 -15.40 17.15
N VAL A 241 5.75 -14.68 17.56
CA VAL A 241 5.85 -13.25 17.90
C VAL A 241 6.94 -13.00 18.95
N VAL A 242 6.92 -13.74 20.07
CA VAL A 242 7.92 -13.61 21.15
C VAL A 242 9.34 -13.94 20.66
N LYS A 243 9.49 -14.98 19.81
CA LYS A 243 10.79 -15.31 19.19
C LYS A 243 11.29 -14.15 18.34
N VAL A 244 10.44 -13.52 17.54
CA VAL A 244 10.86 -12.37 16.72
C VAL A 244 11.21 -11.17 17.60
N GLN A 245 10.37 -10.82 18.58
CA GLN A 245 10.61 -9.72 19.52
C GLN A 245 11.97 -9.84 20.23
N LYS A 246 12.36 -11.05 20.64
CA LYS A 246 13.66 -11.28 21.28
C LYS A 246 14.88 -10.95 20.39
N HIS A 247 14.72 -11.00 19.07
CA HIS A 247 15.83 -10.84 18.11
C HIS A 247 15.78 -9.54 17.31
N VAL A 248 14.88 -8.62 17.68
CA VAL A 248 14.75 -7.28 17.11
C VAL A 248 14.84 -6.26 18.24
N THR A 249 15.88 -5.43 18.21
CA THR A 249 16.09 -4.38 19.21
C THR A 249 15.30 -3.13 18.87
N PHE A 250 15.05 -2.29 19.87
CA PHE A 250 14.38 -1.01 19.64
C PHE A 250 15.15 -0.12 18.65
N ASN A 251 16.48 -0.05 18.76
CA ASN A 251 17.31 0.71 17.80
C ASN A 251 17.14 0.24 16.35
N GLN A 252 16.92 -1.06 16.12
CA GLN A 252 16.64 -1.55 14.77
C GLN A 252 15.29 -1.05 14.25
N VAL A 253 14.22 -1.12 15.04
CA VAL A 253 12.90 -0.61 14.60
C VAL A 253 12.87 0.91 14.49
N LYS A 254 13.67 1.66 15.27
CA LYS A 254 13.87 3.11 15.05
C LYS A 254 14.49 3.37 13.68
N GLY A 255 15.52 2.61 13.30
CA GLY A 255 16.19 2.76 12.01
C GLY A 255 15.36 2.30 10.81
N ILE A 256 14.54 1.25 10.97
CA ILE A 256 13.75 0.67 9.87
C ILE A 256 12.43 1.43 9.67
N PHE A 257 11.76 1.81 10.77
CA PHE A 257 10.40 2.33 10.75
C PHE A 257 10.29 3.78 11.23
N GLY A 258 11.39 4.41 11.67
CA GLY A 258 11.36 5.79 12.14
C GLY A 258 10.68 5.99 13.49
N PHE A 259 10.51 4.94 14.30
CA PHE A 259 9.93 5.07 15.63
C PHE A 259 10.79 5.95 16.55
N SER A 260 10.11 6.56 17.51
CA SER A 260 10.68 7.44 18.52
C SER A 260 10.46 6.89 19.93
N ASP A 261 11.17 7.44 20.92
CA ASP A 261 11.01 7.06 22.32
C ASP A 261 9.64 7.48 22.88
N SER A 262 8.90 8.33 22.15
CA SER A 262 7.53 8.75 22.47
C SER A 262 6.44 7.84 21.89
N ASP A 263 6.77 6.89 21.01
CA ASP A 263 5.79 5.94 20.49
C ASP A 263 5.40 4.91 21.56
N CYS A 264 4.14 4.48 21.55
CA CYS A 264 3.68 3.46 22.50
C CYS A 264 4.35 2.10 22.23
N ILE A 265 4.53 1.31 23.29
CA ILE A 265 5.19 0.00 23.21
C ILE A 265 4.49 -0.99 22.25
N GLY A 266 3.19 -0.80 22.02
CA GLY A 266 2.44 -1.57 21.03
C GLY A 266 2.96 -1.33 19.61
N LYS A 267 3.12 -0.07 19.19
CA LYS A 267 3.71 0.28 17.89
C LYS A 267 5.12 -0.27 17.73
N ILE A 268 5.95 -0.11 18.76
CA ILE A 268 7.36 -0.55 18.76
C ILE A 268 7.48 -2.06 18.54
N SER A 269 6.55 -2.84 19.09
CA SER A 269 6.59 -4.31 19.06
C SER A 269 5.72 -4.95 17.96
N PHE A 270 4.83 -4.18 17.33
CA PHE A 270 3.97 -4.62 16.23
C PHE A 270 4.72 -5.25 15.04
N PRO A 271 5.92 -4.81 14.62
CA PRO A 271 6.65 -5.47 13.52
C PRO A 271 6.84 -6.99 13.71
N ALA A 272 6.88 -7.48 14.94
CA ALA A 272 6.95 -8.91 15.23
C ALA A 272 5.64 -9.65 14.92
N ILE A 273 4.49 -8.99 15.05
CA ILE A 273 3.16 -9.52 14.73
C ILE A 273 3.02 -9.68 13.22
N GLN A 274 3.44 -8.69 12.43
CA GLN A 274 3.45 -8.80 10.97
C GLN A 274 4.53 -9.77 10.44
N ALA A 275 5.60 -10.03 11.20
CA ALA A 275 6.61 -11.02 10.84
C ALA A 275 6.16 -12.47 11.09
N ALA A 276 5.36 -12.73 12.12
CA ALA A 276 5.00 -14.08 12.54
C ALA A 276 4.27 -14.95 11.48
N PRO A 277 3.37 -14.41 10.63
CA PRO A 277 2.71 -15.17 9.57
C PRO A 277 3.67 -15.71 8.49
N ALA A 278 4.90 -15.17 8.40
CA ALA A 278 5.92 -15.66 7.48
C ALA A 278 6.51 -17.03 7.88
N PHE A 279 6.13 -17.56 9.04
CA PHE A 279 6.57 -18.86 9.52
C PHE A 279 5.38 -19.83 9.62
N SER A 280 5.45 -20.96 8.92
CA SER A 280 4.37 -21.94 8.84
C SER A 280 3.91 -22.49 10.20
N SER A 281 4.82 -22.57 11.18
CA SER A 281 4.47 -23.04 12.52
C SER A 281 3.50 -22.11 13.26
N SER A 282 3.30 -20.88 12.80
CA SER A 282 2.27 -19.96 13.30
C SER A 282 0.83 -20.44 13.01
N PHE A 283 0.66 -21.41 12.11
CA PHE A 283 -0.63 -21.98 11.72
C PHE A 283 -0.64 -23.51 11.90
N PRO A 284 -0.62 -24.01 13.15
CA PRO A 284 -0.55 -25.45 13.42
C PRO A 284 -1.74 -26.24 12.85
N GLN A 285 -2.91 -25.63 12.74
CA GLN A 285 -4.11 -26.22 12.12
C GLN A 285 -3.97 -26.44 10.61
N ILE A 286 -3.08 -25.69 9.94
CA ILE A 286 -2.83 -25.81 8.50
C ILE A 286 -1.60 -26.70 8.28
N PHE A 287 -0.48 -26.37 8.92
CA PHE A 287 0.83 -26.97 8.62
C PHE A 287 1.31 -27.98 9.67
N LYS A 288 0.47 -28.34 10.66
CA LYS A 288 0.75 -29.38 11.67
C LYS A 288 2.09 -29.22 12.39
N GLY A 289 2.50 -27.97 12.63
CA GLY A 289 3.77 -27.63 13.29
C GLY A 289 5.02 -27.74 12.43
N ARG A 290 4.91 -28.04 11.12
CA ARG A 290 6.01 -27.97 10.16
C ARG A 290 6.64 -26.57 10.17
N LYS A 291 7.96 -26.52 10.02
CA LYS A 291 8.77 -25.28 10.09
C LYS A 291 9.52 -24.97 8.80
N ASP A 292 9.45 -25.88 7.84
CA ASP A 292 10.24 -25.93 6.61
C ASP A 292 9.39 -25.59 5.37
N VAL A 293 8.11 -25.27 5.53
CA VAL A 293 7.25 -24.86 4.42
C VAL A 293 7.65 -23.44 4.00
N GLN A 294 8.09 -23.29 2.76
CA GLN A 294 8.51 -22.01 2.20
C GLN A 294 7.31 -21.03 2.16
N CYS A 295 7.55 -19.77 2.55
CA CYS A 295 6.57 -18.69 2.47
C CYS A 295 6.90 -17.78 1.28
N LEU A 296 5.90 -17.41 0.49
CA LEU A 296 5.98 -16.37 -0.55
C LEU A 296 5.02 -15.23 -0.20
N ILE A 297 5.52 -14.00 -0.18
CA ILE A 297 4.77 -12.81 0.22
C ILE A 297 4.59 -11.85 -0.95
N PRO A 298 3.40 -11.79 -1.58
CA PRO A 298 3.05 -10.74 -2.53
C PRO A 298 2.58 -9.49 -1.78
N CYS A 299 3.23 -8.36 -2.03
CA CYS A 299 2.88 -7.08 -1.42
C CYS A 299 3.31 -5.90 -2.32
N ALA A 300 2.83 -4.69 -2.02
CA ALA A 300 3.47 -3.50 -2.54
C ALA A 300 4.82 -3.27 -1.84
N ILE A 301 5.77 -2.63 -2.52
CA ILE A 301 7.16 -2.52 -2.03
C ILE A 301 7.31 -1.75 -0.72
N ASP A 302 6.32 -0.93 -0.32
CA ASP A 302 6.29 -0.24 0.98
C ASP A 302 6.26 -1.19 2.18
N GLN A 303 5.90 -2.47 1.97
CA GLN A 303 5.91 -3.49 3.02
C GLN A 303 7.27 -4.22 3.15
N ASP A 304 8.21 -4.04 2.22
CA ASP A 304 9.54 -4.69 2.28
C ASP A 304 10.30 -4.43 3.59
N PRO A 305 10.23 -3.26 4.26
CA PRO A 305 10.90 -3.04 5.53
C PRO A 305 10.56 -4.07 6.61
N TYR A 306 9.28 -4.49 6.72
CA TYR A 306 8.86 -5.55 7.64
C TYR A 306 9.55 -6.87 7.30
N PHE A 307 9.54 -7.25 6.03
CA PHE A 307 9.99 -8.57 5.64
C PHE A 307 11.50 -8.67 5.45
N ARG A 308 12.19 -7.56 5.17
CA ARG A 308 13.64 -7.46 5.27
C ARG A 308 14.09 -7.74 6.71
N MET A 309 13.43 -7.13 7.70
CA MET A 309 13.64 -7.46 9.12
C MET A 309 13.33 -8.94 9.41
N THR A 310 12.19 -9.45 8.94
CA THR A 310 11.81 -10.86 9.12
C THR A 310 12.84 -11.83 8.54
N ARG A 311 13.41 -11.53 7.37
CA ARG A 311 14.45 -12.34 6.73
C ARG A 311 15.77 -12.37 7.51
N ASP A 312 16.12 -11.28 8.21
CA ASP A 312 17.31 -11.25 9.08
C ASP A 312 17.10 -12.04 10.38
N VAL A 313 15.85 -12.08 10.86
CA VAL A 313 15.47 -12.83 12.06
C VAL A 313 15.33 -14.32 11.80
N ALA A 314 14.71 -14.71 10.67
CA ALA A 314 14.38 -16.10 10.33
C ALA A 314 15.48 -17.14 10.63
N PRO A 315 16.74 -17.00 10.15
CA PRO A 315 17.79 -17.97 10.44
C PRO A 315 18.18 -18.05 11.92
N ARG A 316 18.04 -16.95 12.70
CA ARG A 316 18.37 -16.91 14.13
C ARG A 316 17.39 -17.71 14.98
N ILE A 317 16.17 -17.89 14.48
CA ILE A 317 15.10 -18.66 15.13
C ILE A 317 14.83 -20.00 14.43
N GLY A 318 15.69 -20.39 13.48
CA GLY A 318 15.66 -21.71 12.84
C GLY A 318 14.55 -21.90 11.81
N TYR A 319 14.15 -20.84 11.10
CA TYR A 319 13.15 -20.89 10.01
C TYR A 319 13.75 -20.46 8.67
N PRO A 320 13.16 -20.91 7.54
CA PRO A 320 13.52 -20.39 6.21
C PRO A 320 13.16 -18.90 6.10
N LYS A 321 13.90 -18.19 5.26
CA LYS A 321 13.58 -16.80 4.92
C LYS A 321 12.32 -16.77 4.04
N PRO A 322 11.34 -15.88 4.30
CA PRO A 322 10.24 -15.69 3.35
C PRO A 322 10.77 -15.09 2.04
N ALA A 323 10.23 -15.58 0.93
CA ALA A 323 10.40 -14.99 -0.39
C ALA A 323 9.38 -13.85 -0.59
N LEU A 324 9.67 -12.93 -1.51
CA LEU A 324 8.83 -11.76 -1.77
C LEU A 324 8.64 -11.50 -3.26
N LEU A 325 7.47 -10.97 -3.61
CA LEU A 325 7.16 -10.34 -4.88
C LEU A 325 6.60 -8.95 -4.59
N HIS A 326 7.23 -7.92 -5.14
CA HIS A 326 6.91 -6.51 -4.87
C HIS A 326 6.20 -5.86 -6.05
N SER A 327 5.06 -5.24 -5.79
CA SER A 327 4.36 -4.39 -6.75
C SER A 327 4.79 -2.93 -6.67
N THR A 328 4.61 -2.22 -7.78
CA THR A 328 4.55 -0.76 -7.83
C THR A 328 3.34 -0.24 -7.04
N PHE A 329 3.30 1.07 -6.81
CA PHE A 329 2.16 1.74 -6.21
C PHE A 329 1.10 2.07 -7.26
N PHE A 330 -0.16 1.91 -6.86
CA PHE A 330 -1.28 2.40 -7.65
C PHE A 330 -1.43 3.93 -7.44
N PRO A 331 -1.32 4.76 -8.49
CA PRO A 331 -1.21 6.20 -8.32
C PRO A 331 -2.52 6.82 -7.82
N ALA A 332 -2.43 7.92 -7.07
CA ALA A 332 -3.59 8.73 -6.71
C ALA A 332 -4.21 9.38 -7.96
N LEU A 333 -5.50 9.74 -7.89
CA LEU A 333 -6.17 10.41 -9.01
C LEU A 333 -5.46 11.71 -9.43
N GLN A 334 -4.91 12.46 -8.47
CA GLN A 334 -4.24 13.74 -8.71
C GLN A 334 -2.88 13.61 -9.40
N GLY A 335 -2.30 12.41 -9.46
CA GLY A 335 -0.99 12.17 -10.05
C GLY A 335 -0.21 11.04 -9.38
N ALA A 336 0.94 10.70 -9.96
CA ALA A 336 1.79 9.61 -9.50
C ALA A 336 2.74 9.97 -8.33
N GLN A 337 2.70 11.23 -7.87
CA GLN A 337 3.53 11.72 -6.76
C GLN A 337 3.20 11.05 -5.43
N THR A 338 1.97 10.55 -5.28
CA THR A 338 1.48 9.84 -4.10
C THR A 338 0.75 8.57 -4.50
N LYS A 339 0.74 7.59 -3.58
CA LYS A 339 -0.10 6.40 -3.71
C LYS A 339 -1.57 6.74 -3.40
N MET A 340 -2.49 6.01 -4.04
CA MET A 340 -3.92 6.07 -3.68
C MET A 340 -4.12 5.76 -2.19
N SER A 341 -4.89 6.59 -1.50
CA SER A 341 -5.13 6.46 -0.07
C SER A 341 -6.58 6.72 0.29
N ALA A 342 -7.16 5.81 1.10
CA ALA A 342 -8.51 5.97 1.63
C ALA A 342 -8.68 7.23 2.52
N SER A 343 -7.58 7.85 2.98
CA SER A 343 -7.64 9.09 3.77
C SER A 343 -8.00 10.33 2.95
N ASP A 344 -7.86 10.29 1.62
CA ASP A 344 -8.33 11.34 0.72
C ASP A 344 -9.39 10.78 -0.24
N ALA A 345 -10.65 11.15 0.01
CA ALA A 345 -11.79 10.69 -0.78
C ALA A 345 -11.75 11.11 -2.25
N ASN A 346 -11.04 12.19 -2.58
CA ASN A 346 -10.86 12.66 -3.96
C ASN A 346 -9.69 11.97 -4.65
N SER A 347 -8.79 11.32 -3.90
CA SER A 347 -7.66 10.57 -4.45
C SER A 347 -8.01 9.16 -4.90
N SER A 348 -9.12 8.62 -4.40
CA SER A 348 -9.44 7.18 -4.46
C SER A 348 -10.72 6.87 -5.25
N ILE A 349 -10.69 5.79 -6.03
CA ILE A 349 -11.89 5.12 -6.54
C ILE A 349 -12.17 3.93 -5.63
N PHE A 350 -13.27 4.01 -4.86
CA PHE A 350 -13.66 2.98 -3.89
C PHE A 350 -14.38 1.83 -4.58
N LEU A 351 -14.27 0.63 -4.00
CA LEU A 351 -14.99 -0.56 -4.49
C LEU A 351 -16.51 -0.44 -4.28
N THR A 352 -16.96 0.53 -3.49
CA THR A 352 -18.36 0.88 -3.26
C THR A 352 -18.86 2.03 -4.14
N ASP A 353 -18.01 2.63 -4.98
CA ASP A 353 -18.44 3.71 -5.87
C ASP A 353 -19.42 3.19 -6.93
N THR A 354 -20.49 3.95 -7.17
CA THR A 354 -21.43 3.71 -8.27
C THR A 354 -20.80 4.03 -9.63
N PRO A 355 -21.33 3.49 -10.76
CA PRO A 355 -20.85 3.84 -12.10
C PRO A 355 -20.77 5.36 -12.36
N LYS A 356 -21.74 6.12 -11.83
CA LYS A 356 -21.75 7.59 -11.91
C LYS A 356 -20.63 8.24 -11.10
N GLN A 357 -20.35 7.75 -9.89
CA GLN A 357 -19.22 8.24 -9.07
C GLN A 357 -17.88 7.95 -9.74
N ILE A 358 -17.67 6.73 -10.27
CA ILE A 358 -16.45 6.36 -11.01
C ILE A 358 -16.22 7.32 -12.17
N LYS A 359 -17.24 7.50 -13.03
CA LYS A 359 -17.19 8.44 -14.16
C LYS A 359 -16.85 9.86 -13.73
N ASN A 360 -17.49 10.35 -12.67
CA ASN A 360 -17.26 11.70 -12.17
C ASN A 360 -15.83 11.87 -11.63
N LYS A 361 -15.32 10.89 -10.86
CA LYS A 361 -13.96 10.92 -10.30
C LYS A 361 -12.90 10.91 -11.39
N VAL A 362 -13.02 10.01 -12.37
CA VAL A 362 -12.09 9.93 -13.51
C VAL A 362 -12.10 11.25 -14.31
N ASN A 363 -13.28 11.77 -14.64
CA ASN A 363 -13.36 12.98 -15.45
C ASN A 363 -12.84 14.22 -14.71
N LYS A 364 -13.18 14.39 -13.43
CA LYS A 364 -12.87 15.60 -12.66
C LYS A 364 -11.52 15.60 -11.97
N HIS A 365 -11.02 14.43 -11.55
CA HIS A 365 -9.87 14.35 -10.65
C HIS A 365 -8.68 13.60 -11.22
N ALA A 366 -8.86 12.70 -12.19
CA ALA A 366 -7.72 12.03 -12.82
C ALA A 366 -6.87 13.06 -13.59
N PHE A 367 -5.63 13.23 -13.16
CA PHE A 367 -4.65 14.10 -13.80
C PHE A 367 -4.39 13.64 -15.24
N SER A 368 -4.29 14.61 -16.16
CA SER A 368 -4.04 14.34 -17.57
C SER A 368 -2.62 14.72 -17.96
N GLY A 369 -1.98 13.85 -18.75
CA GLY A 369 -0.75 14.14 -19.47
C GLY A 369 -0.97 14.76 -20.86
N GLY A 370 -2.21 15.11 -21.21
CA GLY A 370 -2.55 15.79 -22.47
C GLY A 370 -2.25 17.29 -22.42
N LYS A 371 -2.39 17.95 -23.56
CA LYS A 371 -2.26 19.42 -23.68
C LYS A 371 -3.55 20.15 -23.28
N ASP A 372 -3.41 21.45 -23.01
CA ASP A 372 -4.50 22.31 -22.52
C ASP A 372 -5.56 22.55 -23.61
N THR A 373 -5.15 22.61 -24.88
CA THR A 373 -6.04 22.77 -26.04
C THR A 373 -6.05 21.55 -26.94
N ILE A 374 -7.15 21.36 -27.70
CA ILE A 374 -7.26 20.25 -28.64
C ILE A 374 -6.23 20.42 -29.75
N GLU A 375 -6.03 21.64 -30.23
CA GLU A 375 -5.08 21.98 -31.29
C GLU A 375 -3.66 21.57 -30.91
N GLU A 376 -3.20 21.97 -29.72
CA GLU A 376 -1.89 21.56 -29.20
C GLU A 376 -1.81 20.05 -28.98
N HIS A 377 -2.89 19.41 -28.52
CA HIS A 377 -2.92 17.97 -28.32
C HIS A 377 -2.79 17.21 -29.65
N ARG A 378 -3.46 17.67 -30.70
CA ARG A 378 -3.38 17.08 -32.05
C ARG A 378 -1.98 17.24 -32.65
N GLU A 379 -1.29 18.34 -32.34
CA GLU A 379 0.04 18.62 -32.87
C GLU A 379 1.16 17.92 -32.08
N GLN A 380 1.08 17.93 -30.75
CA GLN A 380 2.18 17.52 -29.88
C GLN A 380 1.93 16.18 -29.16
N GLY A 381 0.69 15.68 -29.17
CA GLY A 381 0.28 14.48 -28.45
C GLY A 381 0.22 14.63 -26.93
N GLY A 382 -0.29 13.58 -26.28
CA GLY A 382 -0.30 13.42 -24.82
C GLY A 382 0.90 12.61 -24.32
N ASN A 383 1.25 12.79 -23.04
CA ASN A 383 2.30 12.05 -22.37
C ASN A 383 1.71 10.92 -21.50
N PRO A 384 1.76 9.66 -21.94
CA PRO A 384 1.23 8.53 -21.16
C PRO A 384 2.00 8.26 -19.86
N ASP A 385 3.28 8.66 -19.75
CA ASP A 385 4.13 8.42 -18.56
C ASP A 385 3.65 9.19 -17.32
N ILE A 386 2.81 10.21 -17.50
CA ILE A 386 2.28 11.05 -16.41
C ILE A 386 0.74 11.05 -16.39
N ASP A 387 0.07 10.45 -17.37
CA ASP A 387 -1.38 10.43 -17.45
C ASP A 387 -1.98 9.35 -16.58
N VAL A 388 -2.73 9.73 -15.54
CA VAL A 388 -3.29 8.80 -14.57
C VAL A 388 -4.29 7.85 -15.23
N ALA A 389 -5.01 8.30 -16.27
CA ALA A 389 -5.96 7.42 -16.95
C ALA A 389 -5.24 6.31 -17.71
N PHE A 390 -4.16 6.65 -18.41
CA PHE A 390 -3.31 5.65 -19.06
C PHE A 390 -2.64 4.73 -18.03
N MET A 391 -2.08 5.27 -16.95
CA MET A 391 -1.49 4.48 -15.86
C MET A 391 -2.48 3.44 -15.34
N TYR A 392 -3.74 3.80 -15.08
CA TYR A 392 -4.72 2.84 -14.57
C TYR A 392 -5.08 1.75 -15.60
N LEU A 393 -5.09 2.08 -16.89
CA LEU A 393 -5.28 1.09 -17.95
C LEU A 393 -4.17 0.04 -17.95
N THR A 394 -2.92 0.41 -17.63
CA THR A 394 -1.83 -0.59 -17.53
C THR A 394 -2.06 -1.63 -16.43
N PHE A 395 -2.83 -1.31 -15.39
CA PHE A 395 -3.23 -2.28 -14.36
C PHE A 395 -4.46 -3.10 -14.75
N PHE A 396 -5.44 -2.50 -15.43
CA PHE A 396 -6.78 -3.10 -15.50
C PHE A 396 -7.23 -3.57 -16.88
N MET A 397 -6.69 -3.01 -17.97
CA MET A 397 -6.97 -3.50 -19.30
C MET A 397 -6.23 -4.83 -19.50
N GLU A 398 -6.92 -5.92 -19.86
CA GLU A 398 -6.29 -7.23 -20.02
C GLU A 398 -5.50 -7.37 -21.34
N ASP A 399 -5.95 -6.68 -22.39
CA ASP A 399 -5.40 -6.77 -23.75
C ASP A 399 -4.14 -5.89 -23.90
N ASP A 400 -3.00 -6.53 -24.17
CA ASP A 400 -1.70 -5.87 -24.35
C ASP A 400 -1.61 -5.12 -25.69
N GLU A 401 -2.22 -5.63 -26.76
CA GLU A 401 -2.21 -5.00 -28.09
C GLU A 401 -3.09 -3.74 -28.10
N GLN A 402 -4.27 -3.82 -27.46
CA GLN A 402 -5.14 -2.67 -27.30
C GLN A 402 -4.48 -1.58 -26.45
N LEU A 403 -3.81 -1.95 -25.35
CA LEU A 403 -3.11 -0.99 -24.50
C LEU A 403 -1.98 -0.29 -25.25
N GLU A 404 -1.20 -1.01 -26.04
CA GLU A 404 -0.12 -0.45 -26.86
C GLU A 404 -0.67 0.48 -27.95
N LYS A 405 -1.77 0.09 -28.61
CA LYS A 405 -2.46 0.97 -29.58
C LYS A 405 -2.93 2.27 -28.91
N ILE A 406 -3.53 2.20 -27.72
CA ILE A 406 -3.94 3.38 -26.95
C ILE A 406 -2.74 4.28 -26.64
N ARG A 407 -1.61 3.68 -26.24
CA ARG A 407 -0.37 4.42 -25.97
C ARG A 407 0.09 5.18 -27.21
N GLN A 408 0.14 4.52 -28.37
CA GLN A 408 0.56 5.11 -29.65
C GLN A 408 -0.39 6.22 -30.12
N ASP A 409 -1.70 5.97 -30.07
CA ASP A 409 -2.71 6.94 -30.48
C ASP A 409 -2.72 8.18 -29.56
N TYR A 410 -2.52 7.99 -28.24
CA TYR A 410 -2.42 9.11 -27.30
C TYR A 410 -1.13 9.91 -27.48
N THR A 411 0.01 9.22 -27.65
CA THR A 411 1.32 9.85 -27.87
C THR A 411 1.37 10.65 -29.17
N SER A 412 0.64 10.22 -30.20
CA SER A 412 0.58 10.90 -31.50
C SER A 412 -0.48 12.01 -31.57
N GLY A 413 -1.33 12.16 -30.54
CA GLY A 413 -2.43 13.13 -30.53
C GLY A 413 -3.69 12.68 -31.28
N ILE A 414 -3.72 11.44 -31.80
CA ILE A 414 -4.91 10.85 -32.44
C ILE A 414 -6.02 10.60 -31.41
N LEU A 415 -5.66 10.15 -30.20
CA LEU A 415 -6.60 9.93 -29.11
C LEU A 415 -6.61 11.14 -28.19
N LEU A 416 -7.78 11.73 -27.92
CA LEU A 416 -7.90 12.84 -26.98
C LEU A 416 -8.02 12.33 -25.53
N THR A 417 -7.64 13.17 -24.56
CA THR A 417 -7.78 12.86 -23.11
C THR A 417 -9.19 12.41 -22.72
N GLY A 418 -10.23 13.05 -23.26
CA GLY A 418 -11.61 12.69 -22.96
C GLY A 418 -11.97 11.27 -23.43
N GLU A 419 -11.39 10.82 -24.54
CA GLU A 419 -11.58 9.49 -25.11
C GLU A 419 -10.80 8.44 -24.30
N LEU A 420 -9.55 8.75 -23.93
CA LEU A 420 -8.74 7.93 -23.02
C LEU A 420 -9.44 7.70 -21.68
N LYS A 421 -9.96 8.77 -21.06
CA LYS A 421 -10.74 8.69 -19.81
C LYS A 421 -12.01 7.85 -19.98
N LYS A 422 -12.68 7.95 -21.13
CA LYS A 422 -13.85 7.12 -21.45
C LYS A 422 -13.48 5.63 -21.48
N MET A 423 -12.39 5.26 -22.14
CA MET A 423 -11.90 3.87 -22.17
C MET A 423 -11.56 3.35 -20.76
N LEU A 424 -10.94 4.18 -19.91
CA LEU A 424 -10.73 3.82 -18.51
C LEU A 424 -12.04 3.59 -17.76
N ILE A 425 -13.02 4.47 -17.93
CA ILE A 425 -14.34 4.34 -17.29
C ILE A 425 -15.02 3.03 -17.71
N GLU A 426 -14.97 2.71 -19.00
CA GLU A 426 -15.51 1.46 -19.57
C GLU A 426 -14.75 0.21 -19.08
N THR A 427 -13.49 0.35 -18.65
CA THR A 427 -12.71 -0.73 -18.03
C THR A 427 -13.05 -0.89 -16.54
N LEU A 428 -13.13 0.22 -15.79
CA LEU A 428 -13.31 0.20 -14.33
C LEU A 428 -14.75 -0.14 -13.90
N GLN A 429 -15.76 0.36 -14.61
CA GLN A 429 -17.16 0.13 -14.25
C GLN A 429 -17.53 -1.35 -14.18
N PRO A 430 -17.32 -2.17 -15.23
CA PRO A 430 -17.68 -3.59 -15.17
C PRO A 430 -16.86 -4.35 -14.13
N MET A 431 -15.58 -4.00 -13.93
CA MET A 431 -14.75 -4.61 -12.88
C MET A 431 -15.31 -4.36 -11.48
N ILE A 432 -15.62 -3.10 -11.16
CA ILE A 432 -16.15 -2.74 -9.83
C ILE A 432 -17.56 -3.29 -9.64
N THR A 433 -18.41 -3.27 -10.67
CA THR A 433 -19.74 -3.88 -10.61
C THR A 433 -19.66 -5.39 -10.37
N ALA A 434 -18.78 -6.12 -11.06
CA ALA A 434 -18.59 -7.55 -10.83
C ALA A 434 -18.08 -7.83 -9.39
N HIS A 435 -17.17 -6.99 -8.88
CA HIS A 435 -16.73 -7.10 -7.48
C HIS A 435 -17.88 -6.87 -6.50
N GLN A 436 -18.73 -5.85 -6.74
CA GLN A 436 -19.91 -5.56 -5.90
C GLN A 436 -20.92 -6.71 -5.92
N GLU A 437 -21.14 -7.33 -7.08
CA GLU A 437 -22.00 -8.52 -7.22
C GLU A 437 -21.43 -9.72 -6.45
N ASN A 438 -20.12 -9.98 -6.58
CA ASN A 438 -19.44 -11.03 -5.81
C ASN A 438 -19.55 -10.77 -4.31
N ARG A 439 -19.27 -9.54 -3.87
CA ARG A 439 -19.35 -9.13 -2.45
C ARG A 439 -20.77 -9.30 -1.89
N LYS A 440 -21.80 -9.00 -2.68
CA LYS A 440 -23.20 -9.19 -2.27
C LYS A 440 -23.54 -10.66 -2.00
N ASN A 441 -22.85 -11.59 -2.65
CA ASN A 441 -23.03 -13.02 -2.44
C ASN A 441 -22.22 -13.58 -1.25
N VAL A 442 -21.34 -12.77 -0.63
CA VAL A 442 -20.58 -13.18 0.55
C VAL A 442 -21.49 -13.12 1.78
N THR A 443 -21.84 -14.28 2.33
CA THR A 443 -22.63 -14.38 3.57
C THR A 443 -21.74 -14.31 4.81
N ASP A 444 -22.34 -14.05 5.97
CA ASP A 444 -21.61 -14.05 7.24
C ASP A 444 -21.07 -15.46 7.58
N GLU A 445 -21.76 -16.53 7.17
CA GLU A 445 -21.26 -17.90 7.28
C GLU A 445 -20.01 -18.12 6.40
N MET A 446 -19.97 -17.54 5.20
CA MET A 446 -18.77 -17.60 4.36
C MET A 446 -17.60 -16.89 5.04
N VAL A 447 -17.80 -15.64 5.52
CA VAL A 447 -16.77 -14.90 6.25
C VAL A 447 -16.26 -15.72 7.43
N LYS A 448 -17.17 -16.24 8.25
CA LYS A 448 -16.84 -17.12 9.37
C LYS A 448 -16.07 -18.36 8.94
N GLN A 449 -16.46 -19.00 7.83
CA GLN A 449 -15.75 -20.17 7.32
C GLN A 449 -14.33 -19.81 6.91
N PHE A 450 -14.11 -18.74 6.15
CA PHE A 450 -12.78 -18.25 5.78
C PHE A 450 -11.93 -17.94 7.03
N MET A 451 -12.55 -17.34 8.05
CA MET A 451 -11.89 -16.86 9.27
C MET A 451 -11.74 -17.89 10.39
N THR A 452 -12.34 -19.08 10.25
CA THR A 452 -12.21 -20.16 11.24
C THR A 452 -10.89 -20.90 11.04
N PRO A 453 -10.03 -21.01 12.08
CA PRO A 453 -8.85 -21.87 12.05
C PRO A 453 -9.23 -23.32 11.73
N ARG A 454 -8.78 -23.83 10.58
CA ARG A 454 -9.08 -25.20 10.12
C ARG A 454 -7.95 -25.75 9.23
N PRO A 455 -7.90 -27.07 9.01
CA PRO A 455 -7.11 -27.63 7.92
C PRO A 455 -7.59 -27.10 6.57
N LEU A 456 -6.64 -26.75 5.71
CA LEU A 456 -6.91 -26.46 4.30
C LEU A 456 -6.80 -27.76 3.48
N ASN A 457 -7.29 -27.75 2.24
CA ASN A 457 -7.33 -28.93 1.36
C ASN A 457 -5.94 -29.30 0.80
N PHE A 458 -4.99 -29.55 1.70
CA PHE A 458 -3.60 -29.90 1.43
C PHE A 458 -3.09 -30.89 2.48
N ASN A 459 -2.22 -31.80 2.05
CA ASN A 459 -1.58 -32.77 2.92
C ASN A 459 -0.14 -32.35 3.23
N PHE A 460 0.07 -31.77 4.41
CA PHE A 460 1.38 -31.38 4.97
C PHE A 460 1.95 -32.41 5.95
#